data_AF-A0A7C4VRA9-F1
#
_entry.id   AF-A0A7C4VRA9-F1
#
_cell.length_a   1.000
_cell.length_b   1.000
_cell.length_c   1.000
_cell.angle_alpha   90.00
_cell.angle_beta   90.00
_cell.angle_gamma   90.00
#
_symmetry.space_group_name_H-M   'P 1'
#
loop_
_entity.id
_entity.type
_entity.pdbx_description
1 polymer ?
#
loop_
_entity_poly.entity_id
_entity_poly.type
_entity_poly.pdbx_seq_one_letter_code
_entity_poly.pdbx_strand_id
1 'polypeptide(L)'
;MKRVIISVIIGAILMAFIVIPPVSGANFTIQGYVYDQFGNPLPSATVQITRVDTPGSTTVSTNESGYFTASLINGIYVVDVSKNGYTHISFCVEGKDYTQTYNIYLFDINWLLGIQSFTDNTNAQIQQLYNLYYGINENMNALSNLYQSLKDNIEENLSVICDILNQLISEQQTILSTITSIQNQIQILANNYEQLENRVDYLENQVGILNNRMSVMESGVENLQIRMTQVESRIENIVIENIYIENITIENITNMIIENITSVENIYVENYYIENITIENITVENTSVYYITENIVIIERVDISENINMILSLFDNLKNKVDTLEVWISAIDNNVNSINRELNSIDSRLFVIEQMLKVPSGFPSYTVKVKLVDENFNDIIGEKIWLIMANGRILESTTPAVFDNVIADKVVVRYGDLRYEFVLNKDANILIMIKDNIPQVMTMVRINVQLKDDVAEIIVDGGKYIFWTTENYITIWLPVGEHTIEVKSGGYSGEMTLTGTHEPTEQYIELQKAEGISMTTKILLALSIMALLMLVAIAISKRRRYYRLRW
;
A
#
# COMPACT_ATOMS: atom_id res chain seq x y z
N MET A 1 -32.44 -52.50 -30.68
CA MET A 1 -31.41 -53.56 -30.74
C MET A 1 -31.71 -54.78 -29.84
N LYS A 2 -32.12 -54.66 -28.57
CA LYS A 2 -32.39 -55.82 -27.67
C LYS A 2 -33.44 -56.83 -28.17
N ARG A 3 -34.54 -56.39 -28.81
CA ARG A 3 -35.56 -57.31 -29.39
C ARG A 3 -35.09 -58.06 -30.65
N VAL A 4 -34.03 -57.59 -31.31
CA VAL A 4 -33.51 -58.20 -32.54
C VAL A 4 -32.57 -59.38 -32.22
N ILE A 5 -31.79 -59.31 -31.14
CA ILE A 5 -30.84 -60.38 -30.79
C ILE A 5 -31.57 -61.64 -30.27
N ILE A 6 -32.65 -61.47 -29.49
CA ILE A 6 -33.45 -62.61 -29.00
C ILE A 6 -34.23 -63.28 -30.14
N SER A 7 -34.78 -62.51 -31.09
CA SER A 7 -35.47 -63.08 -32.27
C SER A 7 -34.51 -63.73 -33.28
N VAL A 8 -33.27 -63.28 -33.38
CA VAL A 8 -32.26 -63.87 -34.29
C VAL A 8 -31.73 -65.20 -33.78
N ILE A 9 -31.60 -65.39 -32.46
CA ILE A 9 -31.16 -66.67 -31.87
C ILE A 9 -32.28 -67.73 -31.95
N ILE A 10 -33.54 -67.34 -31.80
CA ILE A 10 -34.70 -68.26 -31.93
C ILE A 10 -35.00 -68.56 -33.41
N GLY A 11 -34.79 -67.61 -34.32
CA GLY A 11 -35.04 -67.79 -35.76
C GLY A 11 -33.99 -68.63 -36.50
N ALA A 12 -32.75 -68.70 -36.02
CA ALA A 12 -31.67 -69.43 -36.68
C ALA A 12 -31.73 -70.97 -36.52
N ILE A 13 -32.61 -71.49 -35.65
CA ILE A 13 -32.72 -72.94 -35.36
C ILE A 13 -33.80 -73.63 -36.22
N LEU A 14 -34.61 -72.90 -37.00
CA LEU A 14 -35.90 -73.42 -37.49
C LEU A 14 -36.07 -73.67 -39.00
N MET A 15 -35.05 -73.56 -39.87
CA MET A 15 -35.26 -73.94 -41.28
C MET A 15 -34.06 -74.62 -41.96
N ALA A 16 -34.13 -75.95 -42.04
CA ALA A 16 -33.54 -76.72 -43.12
C ALA A 16 -34.49 -77.88 -43.47
N PHE A 17 -35.29 -77.71 -44.53
CA PHE A 17 -36.07 -78.80 -45.13
C PHE A 17 -35.19 -79.54 -46.13
N ILE A 18 -34.99 -80.85 -45.92
CA ILE A 18 -34.45 -81.78 -46.92
C ILE A 18 -35.43 -82.96 -47.00
N VAL A 19 -35.90 -83.25 -48.20
CA VAL A 19 -36.83 -84.33 -48.54
C VAL A 19 -36.06 -85.41 -49.29
N ILE A 20 -35.87 -86.63 -48.74
CA ILE A 20 -35.59 -87.89 -49.49
C ILE A 20 -35.92 -89.13 -48.59
N PRO A 21 -35.82 -90.40 -49.08
CA PRO A 21 -36.89 -91.36 -49.44
C PRO A 21 -37.22 -92.40 -48.33
N PRO A 22 -38.22 -93.31 -48.50
CA PRO A 22 -38.63 -94.23 -47.43
C PRO A 22 -37.57 -95.32 -47.17
N VAL A 23 -37.08 -95.39 -45.93
CA VAL A 23 -36.14 -96.41 -45.47
C VAL A 23 -36.88 -97.44 -44.60
N SER A 24 -36.62 -98.71 -44.91
CA SER A 24 -37.23 -99.90 -44.35
C SER A 24 -36.93 -100.10 -42.86
N GLY A 25 -37.99 -100.18 -42.04
CA GLY A 25 -38.20 -101.20 -41.00
C GLY A 25 -37.22 -101.32 -39.82
N ALA A 26 -36.32 -100.37 -39.60
CA ALA A 26 -35.45 -100.38 -38.42
C ALA A 26 -35.91 -99.34 -37.39
N ASN A 27 -35.95 -99.77 -36.12
CA ASN A 27 -36.33 -98.94 -34.99
C ASN A 27 -35.09 -98.20 -34.48
N PHE A 28 -35.17 -96.88 -34.35
CA PHE A 28 -34.20 -96.07 -33.60
C PHE A 28 -34.82 -95.59 -32.29
N THR A 29 -33.98 -95.17 -31.34
CA THR A 29 -34.46 -94.68 -30.03
C THR A 29 -33.95 -93.26 -29.80
N ILE A 30 -34.86 -92.35 -29.47
CA ILE A 30 -34.52 -91.04 -28.93
C ILE A 30 -34.64 -91.14 -27.41
N GLN A 31 -33.60 -90.74 -26.71
CA GLN A 31 -33.62 -90.61 -25.26
C GLN A 31 -32.96 -89.31 -24.83
N GLY A 32 -33.08 -88.96 -23.56
CA GLY A 32 -32.46 -87.74 -23.08
C GLY A 32 -32.88 -87.37 -21.68
N TYR A 33 -32.36 -86.24 -21.22
CA TYR A 33 -32.69 -85.63 -19.94
C TYR A 33 -33.20 -84.21 -20.16
N VAL A 34 -34.22 -83.81 -19.41
CA VAL A 34 -34.71 -82.43 -19.38
C VAL A 34 -34.34 -81.82 -18.03
N TYR A 35 -33.68 -80.66 -18.06
CA TYR A 35 -33.21 -79.92 -16.89
C TYR A 35 -33.79 -78.50 -16.86
N ASP A 36 -33.81 -77.87 -15.69
CA ASP A 36 -34.07 -76.43 -15.54
C ASP A 36 -32.81 -75.59 -15.79
N GLN A 37 -32.93 -74.26 -15.71
CA GLN A 37 -31.80 -73.34 -15.90
C GLN A 37 -30.68 -73.46 -14.84
N PHE A 38 -30.89 -74.22 -13.77
CA PHE A 38 -29.90 -74.47 -12.71
C PHE A 38 -29.30 -75.89 -12.79
N GLY A 39 -29.72 -76.70 -13.77
CA GLY A 39 -29.27 -78.07 -13.95
C GLY A 39 -30.03 -79.11 -13.12
N ASN A 40 -31.15 -78.74 -12.48
CA ASN A 40 -31.99 -79.70 -11.77
C ASN A 40 -32.86 -80.47 -12.77
N PRO A 41 -33.06 -81.79 -12.59
CA PRO A 41 -33.92 -82.57 -13.48
C PRO A 41 -35.38 -82.09 -13.40
N LEU A 42 -36.06 -82.00 -14.55
CA LEU A 42 -37.44 -81.58 -14.66
C LEU A 42 -38.37 -82.79 -14.84
N PRO A 43 -39.04 -83.27 -13.78
CA PRO A 43 -40.00 -84.36 -13.89
C PRO A 43 -41.29 -83.95 -14.57
N SER A 44 -41.91 -84.90 -15.26
CA SER A 44 -43.18 -84.74 -15.99
C SER A 44 -43.17 -83.56 -16.97
N ALA A 45 -42.03 -83.29 -17.61
CA ALA A 45 -41.96 -82.51 -18.84
C ALA A 45 -42.50 -83.36 -19.99
N THR A 46 -43.30 -82.75 -20.85
CA THR A 46 -43.93 -83.40 -22.00
C THR A 46 -42.97 -83.31 -23.18
N VAL A 47 -42.61 -84.45 -23.75
CA VAL A 47 -41.81 -84.58 -24.97
C VAL A 47 -42.70 -85.17 -26.05
N GLN A 48 -43.19 -84.31 -26.95
CA GLN A 48 -43.98 -84.70 -28.10
C GLN A 48 -43.06 -84.83 -29.31
N ILE A 49 -43.06 -86.02 -29.92
CA ILE A 49 -42.18 -86.35 -31.04
C ILE A 49 -43.07 -86.61 -32.25
N THR A 50 -43.08 -85.65 -33.19
CA THR A 50 -43.95 -85.66 -34.36
C THR A 50 -43.14 -85.97 -35.60
N ARG A 51 -43.56 -87.00 -36.35
CA ARG A 51 -42.91 -87.36 -37.60
C ARG A 51 -43.26 -86.34 -38.69
N VAL A 52 -42.26 -85.88 -39.45
CA VAL A 52 -42.41 -84.82 -40.46
C VAL A 52 -43.05 -85.31 -41.75
N ASP A 53 -42.72 -86.54 -42.16
CA ASP A 53 -43.08 -87.13 -43.45
C ASP A 53 -44.39 -87.93 -43.42
N THR A 54 -44.90 -88.31 -42.24
CA THR A 54 -46.15 -89.07 -42.11
C THR A 54 -46.93 -88.62 -40.86
N PRO A 55 -48.28 -88.56 -40.89
CA PRO A 55 -49.06 -88.23 -39.71
C PRO A 55 -48.83 -89.26 -38.60
N GLY A 56 -48.15 -88.84 -37.54
CA GLY A 56 -47.88 -89.66 -36.37
C GLY A 56 -47.11 -88.86 -35.33
N SER A 57 -47.59 -88.88 -34.09
CA SER A 57 -46.87 -88.29 -32.96
C SER A 57 -46.83 -89.27 -31.79
N THR A 58 -45.68 -89.37 -31.14
CA THR A 58 -45.53 -90.08 -29.87
C THR A 58 -45.29 -89.05 -28.78
N THR A 59 -46.04 -89.14 -27.68
CA THR A 59 -45.84 -88.26 -26.53
C THR A 59 -45.33 -89.08 -25.36
N VAL A 60 -44.21 -88.66 -24.78
CA VAL A 60 -43.64 -89.25 -23.56
C VAL A 60 -43.45 -88.17 -22.50
N SER A 61 -43.46 -88.57 -21.23
CA SER A 61 -43.17 -87.67 -20.12
C SER A 61 -41.85 -88.04 -19.45
N THR A 62 -41.07 -87.06 -19.03
CA THR A 62 -39.85 -87.30 -18.25
C THR A 62 -40.15 -87.89 -16.87
N ASN A 63 -39.26 -88.74 -16.38
CA ASN A 63 -39.33 -89.32 -15.03
C ASN A 63 -38.73 -88.37 -13.95
N GLU A 64 -38.60 -88.84 -12.71
CA GLU A 64 -38.04 -88.07 -11.59
C GLU A 64 -36.61 -87.57 -11.83
N SER A 65 -35.80 -88.30 -12.60
CA SER A 65 -34.45 -87.89 -13.00
C SER A 65 -34.45 -87.00 -14.24
N GLY A 66 -35.61 -86.58 -14.74
CA GLY A 66 -35.74 -85.81 -15.98
C GLY A 66 -35.53 -86.64 -17.24
N TYR A 67 -35.36 -87.96 -17.13
CA TYR A 67 -35.05 -88.85 -18.25
C TYR A 67 -36.32 -89.20 -19.04
N PHE A 68 -36.20 -89.22 -20.37
CA PHE A 68 -37.22 -89.73 -21.30
C PHE A 68 -36.59 -90.67 -22.32
N THR A 69 -37.41 -91.56 -22.89
CA THR A 69 -37.02 -92.44 -23.99
C THR A 69 -38.23 -92.76 -24.87
N ALA A 70 -38.03 -92.83 -26.19
CA ALA A 70 -39.05 -93.16 -27.17
C ALA A 70 -38.41 -93.95 -28.32
N SER A 71 -38.94 -95.14 -28.59
CA SER A 71 -38.56 -95.95 -29.75
C SER A 71 -39.45 -95.59 -30.94
N LEU A 72 -38.81 -95.27 -32.06
CA LEU A 72 -39.42 -94.70 -33.25
C LEU A 72 -38.85 -95.42 -34.48
N ILE A 73 -39.51 -95.33 -35.62
CA ILE A 73 -38.99 -95.86 -36.90
C ILE A 73 -38.12 -94.82 -37.58
N ASN A 74 -37.07 -95.22 -38.32
CA ASN A 74 -36.22 -94.25 -39.02
C ASN A 74 -37.03 -93.23 -39.83
N GLY A 75 -36.68 -91.96 -39.71
CA GLY A 75 -37.43 -90.85 -40.29
C GLY A 75 -37.00 -89.51 -39.70
N ILE A 76 -37.59 -88.41 -40.17
CA ILE A 76 -37.31 -87.07 -39.65
C ILE A 76 -38.41 -86.71 -38.67
N TYR A 77 -38.02 -86.26 -37.49
CA TYR A 77 -38.92 -85.92 -36.39
C TYR A 77 -38.71 -84.49 -35.93
N VAL A 78 -39.79 -83.85 -35.50
CA VAL A 78 -39.76 -82.66 -34.67
C VAL A 78 -40.00 -83.10 -33.23
N VAL A 79 -39.10 -82.71 -32.34
CA VAL A 79 -39.19 -82.98 -30.90
C VAL A 79 -39.56 -81.67 -30.21
N ASP A 80 -40.78 -81.62 -29.70
CA ASP A 80 -41.35 -80.53 -28.92
C ASP A 80 -41.28 -80.88 -27.43
N VAL A 81 -40.51 -80.11 -26.65
CA VAL A 81 -40.36 -80.30 -25.21
C VAL A 81 -40.98 -79.12 -24.47
N SER A 82 -41.90 -79.42 -23.56
CA SER A 82 -42.65 -78.42 -22.81
C SER A 82 -42.94 -78.82 -21.37
N LYS A 83 -43.02 -77.83 -20.49
CA LYS A 83 -43.46 -77.98 -19.10
C LYS A 83 -44.21 -76.70 -18.70
N ASN A 84 -45.37 -76.82 -18.06
CA ASN A 84 -46.10 -75.65 -17.59
C ASN A 84 -45.24 -74.80 -16.65
N GLY A 85 -45.18 -73.49 -16.87
CA GLY A 85 -44.29 -72.57 -16.16
C GLY A 85 -42.87 -72.45 -16.74
N TYR A 86 -42.53 -73.21 -17.79
CA TYR A 86 -41.23 -73.17 -18.44
C TYR A 86 -41.34 -72.85 -19.94
N THR A 87 -40.23 -72.43 -20.54
CA THR A 87 -40.12 -72.23 -21.99
C THR A 87 -40.37 -73.52 -22.77
N HIS A 88 -40.89 -73.37 -23.98
CA HIS A 88 -41.06 -74.44 -24.96
C HIS A 88 -39.84 -74.49 -25.91
N ILE A 89 -39.31 -75.68 -26.19
CA ILE A 89 -38.23 -75.88 -27.17
C ILE A 89 -38.67 -76.89 -28.22
N SER A 90 -38.43 -76.58 -29.49
CA SER A 90 -38.68 -77.47 -30.64
C SER A 90 -37.40 -77.60 -31.45
N PHE A 91 -37.02 -78.83 -31.81
CA PHE A 91 -35.88 -79.09 -32.69
C PHE A 91 -36.10 -80.33 -33.56
N CYS A 92 -35.42 -80.38 -34.70
CA CYS A 92 -35.51 -81.52 -35.62
C CYS A 92 -34.47 -82.59 -35.27
N VAL A 93 -34.88 -83.86 -35.33
CA VAL A 93 -34.03 -85.04 -35.15
C VAL A 93 -34.18 -85.95 -36.36
N GLU A 94 -33.06 -86.37 -36.95
CA GLU A 94 -33.04 -87.37 -38.01
C GLU A 94 -32.78 -88.75 -37.40
N GLY A 95 -33.78 -89.64 -37.44
CA GLY A 95 -33.69 -91.01 -36.98
C GLY A 95 -32.83 -91.87 -37.89
N LYS A 96 -31.69 -92.33 -37.35
CA LYS A 96 -30.76 -93.28 -37.95
C LYS A 96 -30.65 -94.46 -36.99
N ASP A 97 -30.26 -95.65 -37.46
CA ASP A 97 -30.25 -96.96 -36.78
C ASP A 97 -29.47 -97.09 -35.43
N TYR A 98 -29.33 -96.02 -34.66
CA TYR A 98 -28.67 -95.93 -33.37
C TYR A 98 -29.44 -95.03 -32.39
N THR A 99 -29.18 -95.20 -31.11
CA THR A 99 -29.79 -94.39 -30.05
C THR A 99 -29.18 -92.98 -30.00
N GLN A 100 -30.02 -91.95 -30.05
CA GLN A 100 -29.61 -90.55 -29.88
C GLN A 100 -29.99 -90.06 -28.49
N THR A 101 -29.05 -89.37 -27.81
CA THR A 101 -29.24 -88.86 -26.44
C THR A 101 -29.15 -87.33 -26.42
N TYR A 102 -30.17 -86.66 -25.86
CA TYR A 102 -30.23 -85.20 -25.79
C TYR A 102 -30.33 -84.69 -24.35
N ASN A 103 -29.57 -83.65 -24.01
CA ASN A 103 -29.76 -82.90 -22.77
C ASN A 103 -30.45 -81.58 -23.12
N ILE A 104 -31.66 -81.40 -22.61
CA ILE A 104 -32.56 -80.30 -22.98
C ILE A 104 -32.76 -79.42 -21.75
N TYR A 105 -32.61 -78.11 -21.89
CA TYR A 105 -32.75 -77.17 -20.79
C TYR A 105 -33.97 -76.27 -21.03
N LEU A 106 -34.94 -76.27 -20.11
CA LEU A 106 -36.07 -75.35 -20.14
C LEU A 106 -35.88 -74.25 -19.09
N PHE A 107 -36.28 -73.02 -19.40
CA PHE A 107 -36.14 -71.88 -18.49
C PHE A 107 -37.48 -71.55 -17.83
N ASP A 108 -37.49 -71.34 -16.53
CA ASP A 108 -38.68 -70.85 -15.80
C ASP A 108 -39.12 -69.47 -16.33
N ILE A 109 -40.40 -69.35 -16.71
CA ILE A 109 -40.98 -68.12 -17.28
C ILE A 109 -40.94 -66.97 -16.27
N ASN A 110 -41.20 -67.22 -14.98
CA ASN A 110 -41.15 -66.20 -13.93
C ASN A 110 -39.72 -65.71 -13.70
N TRP A 111 -38.73 -66.60 -13.79
CA TRP A 111 -37.32 -66.21 -13.72
C TRP A 111 -36.95 -65.27 -14.89
N LEU A 112 -37.39 -65.58 -16.11
CA LEU A 112 -37.20 -64.71 -17.28
C LEU A 112 -37.90 -63.36 -17.12
N LEU A 113 -39.12 -63.32 -16.57
CA LEU A 113 -39.82 -62.08 -16.23
C LEU A 113 -39.08 -61.26 -15.17
N GLY A 114 -38.47 -61.91 -14.18
CA GLY A 114 -37.60 -61.27 -13.19
C GLY A 114 -36.39 -60.57 -13.81
N ILE A 115 -35.72 -61.23 -14.77
CA ILE A 115 -34.60 -60.63 -15.52
C ILE A 115 -35.07 -59.42 -16.35
N GLN A 116 -36.23 -59.50 -16.98
CA GLN A 116 -36.79 -58.39 -17.76
C GLN A 116 -37.08 -57.20 -16.84
N SER A 117 -37.74 -57.42 -15.70
CA SER A 117 -38.01 -56.37 -14.72
C SER A 117 -36.73 -55.72 -14.17
N PHE A 118 -35.71 -56.53 -13.87
CA PHE A 118 -34.40 -56.02 -13.45
C PHE A 118 -33.76 -55.18 -14.54
N THR A 119 -33.83 -55.63 -15.80
CA THR A 119 -33.30 -54.92 -16.96
C THR A 119 -34.00 -53.58 -17.16
N ASP A 120 -35.33 -53.55 -17.03
CA ASP A 120 -36.12 -52.33 -17.19
C ASP A 120 -35.85 -51.33 -16.07
N ASN A 121 -35.73 -51.80 -14.83
CA ASN A 121 -35.33 -50.97 -13.70
C ASN A 121 -33.92 -50.38 -13.89
N THR A 122 -32.95 -51.21 -14.29
CA THR A 122 -31.58 -50.77 -14.57
C THR A 122 -31.56 -49.73 -15.69
N ASN A 123 -32.34 -49.91 -16.75
CA ASN A 123 -32.42 -48.92 -17.83
C ASN A 123 -33.02 -47.60 -17.33
N ALA A 124 -34.03 -47.63 -16.46
CA ALA A 124 -34.62 -46.42 -15.87
C ALA A 124 -33.60 -45.67 -15.00
N GLN A 125 -32.81 -46.39 -14.19
CA GLN A 125 -31.71 -45.80 -13.41
C GLN A 125 -30.64 -45.18 -14.31
N ILE A 126 -30.27 -45.83 -15.41
CA ILE A 126 -29.34 -45.28 -16.40
C ILE A 126 -29.88 -43.97 -16.99
N GLN A 127 -31.18 -43.89 -17.32
CA GLN A 127 -31.77 -42.65 -17.84
C GLN A 127 -31.78 -41.52 -16.81
N GLN A 128 -32.01 -41.83 -15.52
CA GLN A 128 -31.88 -40.84 -14.45
C GLN A 128 -30.45 -40.31 -14.34
N LEU A 129 -29.44 -41.19 -14.44
CA LEU A 129 -28.03 -40.78 -14.45
C LEU A 129 -27.69 -39.91 -15.67
N TYR A 130 -28.23 -40.21 -16.85
CA TYR A 130 -28.06 -39.36 -18.03
C TYR A 130 -28.62 -37.96 -17.81
N ASN A 131 -29.84 -37.84 -17.27
CA ASN A 131 -30.44 -36.53 -16.99
C ASN A 131 -29.63 -35.73 -15.96
N LEU A 132 -29.13 -36.40 -14.92
CA LEU A 132 -28.22 -35.78 -13.94
C LEU A 132 -26.93 -35.29 -14.59
N TYR A 133 -26.33 -36.10 -15.46
CA TYR A 133 -25.13 -35.72 -16.20
C TYR A 133 -25.35 -34.47 -17.05
N TYR A 134 -26.45 -34.39 -17.80
CA TYR A 134 -26.78 -33.20 -18.60
C TYR A 134 -26.99 -31.96 -17.72
N GLY A 135 -27.71 -32.08 -16.60
CA GLY A 135 -27.90 -30.97 -15.66
C GLY A 135 -26.58 -30.48 -15.04
N ILE A 136 -25.67 -31.38 -14.71
CA ILE A 136 -24.32 -31.02 -14.23
C ILE A 136 -23.55 -30.27 -15.32
N ASN A 137 -23.61 -30.73 -16.57
CA ASN A 137 -22.92 -30.08 -17.69
C ASN A 137 -23.45 -28.67 -17.96
N GLU A 138 -24.77 -28.47 -17.91
CA GLU A 138 -25.37 -27.12 -18.01
C GLU A 138 -24.92 -26.20 -16.88
N ASN A 139 -24.91 -26.70 -15.63
CA ASN A 139 -24.43 -25.94 -14.48
C ASN A 139 -22.94 -25.59 -14.60
N MET A 140 -22.10 -26.51 -15.10
CA MET A 140 -20.69 -26.24 -15.36
C MET A 140 -20.50 -25.15 -16.42
N ASN A 141 -21.30 -25.17 -17.49
CA ASN A 141 -21.26 -24.12 -18.51
C ASN A 141 -21.69 -22.76 -17.95
N ALA A 142 -22.75 -22.72 -17.13
CA ALA A 142 -23.18 -21.51 -16.46
C ALA A 142 -22.10 -20.96 -15.50
N LEU A 143 -21.44 -21.84 -14.74
CA LEU A 143 -20.33 -21.46 -13.86
C LEU A 143 -19.12 -20.94 -14.64
N SER A 144 -18.79 -21.56 -15.78
CA SER A 144 -17.74 -21.10 -16.69
C SER A 144 -18.02 -19.69 -17.22
N ASN A 145 -19.26 -19.41 -17.60
CA ASN A 145 -19.66 -18.08 -18.06
C ASN A 145 -19.62 -17.04 -16.93
N LEU A 146 -20.05 -17.39 -15.72
CA LEU A 146 -19.95 -16.51 -14.55
C LEU A 146 -18.49 -16.19 -14.22
N TYR A 147 -17.61 -17.20 -14.26
CA TYR A 147 -16.18 -17.01 -14.06
C TYR A 147 -15.58 -16.06 -15.10
N GLN A 148 -15.93 -16.22 -16.38
CA GLN A 148 -15.43 -15.35 -17.43
C GLN A 148 -15.93 -13.91 -17.27
N SER A 149 -17.22 -13.73 -16.97
CA SER A 149 -17.77 -12.39 -16.72
C SER A 149 -17.13 -11.70 -15.51
N LEU A 150 -16.83 -12.46 -14.45
CA LEU A 150 -16.14 -11.93 -13.28
C LEU A 150 -14.69 -11.54 -13.63
N LYS A 151 -13.99 -12.38 -14.39
CA LYS A 151 -12.64 -12.10 -14.87
C LYS A 151 -12.60 -10.82 -15.70
N ASP A 152 -13.50 -10.68 -16.68
CA ASP A 152 -13.56 -9.51 -17.56
C ASP A 152 -13.84 -8.23 -16.75
N ASN A 153 -14.73 -8.28 -15.76
CA ASN A 153 -15.01 -7.14 -14.87
C ASN A 153 -13.79 -6.73 -14.04
N ILE A 154 -13.04 -7.70 -13.51
CA ILE A 154 -11.80 -7.44 -12.77
C ILE A 154 -10.76 -6.79 -13.68
N GLU A 155 -10.58 -7.29 -14.90
CA GLU A 155 -9.64 -6.74 -15.88
C GLU A 155 -10.01 -5.29 -16.27
N GLU A 156 -11.30 -5.00 -16.47
CA GLU A 156 -11.79 -3.64 -16.73
C GLU A 156 -11.51 -2.69 -15.55
N ASN A 157 -11.83 -3.12 -14.33
CA ASN A 157 -11.57 -2.31 -13.12
C ASN A 157 -10.07 -2.05 -12.93
N LEU A 158 -9.22 -3.05 -13.17
CA LEU A 158 -7.76 -2.88 -13.11
C LEU A 158 -7.27 -1.87 -14.17
N SER A 159 -7.82 -1.89 -15.38
CA SER A 159 -7.51 -0.91 -16.41
C SER A 159 -7.85 0.52 -15.96
N VAL A 160 -9.06 0.72 -15.41
CA VAL A 160 -9.49 2.03 -14.90
C VAL A 160 -8.58 2.52 -13.77
N ILE A 161 -8.19 1.64 -12.84
CA ILE A 161 -7.27 1.98 -11.75
C ILE A 161 -5.90 2.39 -12.30
N CYS A 162 -5.37 1.66 -13.29
CA CYS A 162 -4.11 2.00 -13.95
C CYS A 162 -4.16 3.38 -14.61
N ASP A 163 -5.26 3.72 -15.28
CA ASP A 163 -5.43 5.03 -15.91
C ASP A 163 -5.47 6.16 -14.86
N ILE A 164 -6.18 5.96 -13.76
CA ILE A 164 -6.21 6.92 -12.63
C ILE A 164 -4.81 7.10 -12.03
N LEU A 165 -4.07 6.01 -11.82
CA LEU A 165 -2.70 6.09 -11.29
C LEU A 165 -1.77 6.86 -12.22
N ASN A 166 -1.85 6.62 -13.52
CA ASN A 166 -1.05 7.35 -14.51
C ASN A 166 -1.41 8.84 -14.54
N GLN A 167 -2.69 9.20 -14.42
CA GLN A 167 -3.13 10.58 -14.31
C GLN A 167 -2.53 11.25 -13.06
N LEU A 168 -2.62 10.60 -11.89
CA LEU A 168 -2.06 11.12 -10.63
C LEU A 168 -0.54 11.31 -10.70
N ILE A 169 0.18 10.37 -11.33
CA ILE A 169 1.63 10.50 -11.54
C ILE A 169 1.95 11.72 -12.42
N SER A 170 1.17 11.95 -13.48
CA SER A 170 1.35 13.12 -14.34
C SER A 170 1.10 14.43 -13.58
N GLU A 171 0.02 14.49 -12.80
CA GLU A 171 -0.31 15.66 -11.96
C GLU A 171 0.79 15.93 -10.92
N GLN A 172 1.32 14.87 -10.29
CA GLN A 172 2.44 14.98 -9.34
C GLN A 172 3.70 15.56 -10.00
N GLN A 173 4.01 15.15 -11.23
CA GLN A 173 5.15 15.70 -11.99
C GLN A 173 4.95 17.18 -12.32
N THR A 174 3.74 17.59 -12.70
CA THR A 174 3.40 19.00 -12.93
C THR A 174 3.56 19.82 -11.65
N ILE A 175 3.08 19.32 -10.51
CA ILE A 175 3.25 19.97 -9.20
C ILE A 175 4.74 20.12 -8.87
N LEU A 176 5.54 19.08 -9.07
CA LEU A 176 6.99 19.12 -8.81
C LEU A 176 7.71 20.18 -9.65
N SER A 177 7.34 20.30 -10.94
CA SER A 177 7.88 21.33 -11.82
C SER A 177 7.51 22.74 -11.35
N THR A 178 6.28 22.92 -10.85
CA THR A 178 5.79 24.20 -10.31
C THR A 178 6.51 24.58 -9.03
N ILE A 179 6.69 23.63 -8.10
CA ILE A 179 7.48 23.82 -6.88
C ILE A 179 8.90 24.25 -7.22
N THR A 180 9.52 23.62 -8.21
CA THR A 180 10.89 23.95 -8.65
C THR A 180 10.96 25.38 -9.21
N SER A 181 9.96 25.81 -9.98
CA SER A 181 9.85 27.18 -10.47
C SER A 181 9.69 28.19 -9.34
N ILE A 182 8.83 27.90 -8.36
CA ILE A 182 8.62 28.74 -7.18
C ILE A 182 9.91 28.86 -6.36
N GLN A 183 10.64 27.76 -6.15
CA GLN A 183 11.93 27.78 -5.45
C GLN A 183 12.94 28.71 -6.13
N ASN A 184 13.02 28.66 -7.47
CA ASN A 184 13.89 29.57 -8.24
C ASN A 184 13.46 31.04 -8.08
N GLN A 185 12.15 31.32 -8.09
CA GLN A 185 11.64 32.67 -7.87
C GLN A 185 11.93 33.20 -6.46
N ILE A 186 11.78 32.35 -5.43
CA ILE A 186 12.13 32.69 -4.04
C ILE A 186 13.63 33.00 -3.94
N GLN A 187 14.49 32.23 -4.60
CA GLN A 187 15.93 32.51 -4.60
C GLN A 187 16.25 33.87 -5.23
N ILE A 188 15.61 34.23 -6.33
CA ILE A 188 15.78 35.56 -6.95
C ILE A 188 15.31 36.66 -6.00
N LEU A 189 14.17 36.49 -5.34
CA LEU A 189 13.64 37.45 -4.37
C LEU A 189 14.59 37.62 -3.17
N ALA A 190 15.15 36.53 -2.65
CA ALA A 190 16.14 36.56 -1.58
C ALA A 190 17.38 37.38 -1.97
N ASN A 191 17.92 37.15 -3.17
CA ASN A 191 19.06 37.90 -3.69
C ASN A 191 18.73 39.40 -3.87
N ASN A 192 17.52 39.72 -4.36
CA ASN A 192 17.09 41.11 -4.51
C ASN A 192 16.92 41.81 -3.16
N TYR A 193 16.43 41.10 -2.14
CA TYR A 193 16.31 41.62 -0.78
C TYR A 193 17.69 41.95 -0.20
N GLU A 194 18.66 41.04 -0.33
CA GLU A 194 20.05 41.28 0.10
C GLU A 194 20.66 42.51 -0.60
N GLN A 195 20.41 42.69 -1.89
CA GLN A 195 20.86 43.91 -2.59
C GLN A 195 20.19 45.18 -2.07
N LEU A 196 18.90 45.10 -1.71
CA LEU A 196 18.18 46.24 -1.15
C LEU A 196 18.71 46.60 0.24
N GLU A 197 18.95 45.60 1.09
CA GLU A 197 19.55 45.78 2.41
C GLU A 197 20.91 46.50 2.32
N ASN A 198 21.80 46.02 1.44
CA ASN A 198 23.08 46.70 1.19
C ASN A 198 22.93 48.16 0.73
N ARG A 199 21.90 48.47 -0.08
CA ARG A 199 21.62 49.84 -0.51
C ARG A 199 21.07 50.71 0.64
N VAL A 200 20.27 50.14 1.53
CA VAL A 200 19.77 50.83 2.72
C VAL A 200 20.94 51.16 3.65
N ASP A 201 21.82 50.20 3.92
CA ASP A 201 23.03 50.42 4.73
C ASP A 201 23.91 51.54 4.16
N TYR A 202 24.09 51.57 2.84
CA TYR A 202 24.82 52.65 2.18
C TYR A 202 24.14 54.01 2.39
N LEU A 203 22.82 54.09 2.25
CA LEU A 203 22.06 55.32 2.46
C LEU A 203 22.10 55.78 3.92
N GLU A 204 21.99 54.86 4.88
CA GLU A 204 22.13 55.17 6.32
C GLU A 204 23.50 55.81 6.61
N ASN A 205 24.57 55.27 6.01
CA ASN A 205 25.91 55.85 6.11
C ASN A 205 25.98 57.26 5.51
N GLN A 206 25.38 57.49 4.33
CA GLN A 206 25.34 58.83 3.71
C GLN A 206 24.58 59.84 4.58
N VAL A 207 23.45 59.44 5.16
CA VAL A 207 22.68 60.27 6.11
C VAL A 207 23.50 60.59 7.35
N GLY A 208 24.24 59.62 7.89
CA GLY A 208 25.17 59.84 9.00
C GLY A 208 26.23 60.91 8.68
N ILE A 209 26.82 60.87 7.49
CA ILE A 209 27.78 61.88 7.03
C ILE A 209 27.12 63.27 6.92
N LEU A 210 25.90 63.34 6.37
CA LEU A 210 25.15 64.60 6.24
C LEU A 210 24.83 65.22 7.61
N ASN A 211 24.39 64.41 8.58
CA ASN A 211 24.12 64.88 9.94
C ASN A 211 25.37 65.49 10.60
N ASN A 212 26.54 64.85 10.45
CA ASN A 212 27.79 65.41 10.96
C ASN A 212 28.15 66.75 10.30
N ARG A 213 27.98 66.88 8.98
CA ARG A 213 28.20 68.16 8.27
C ARG A 213 27.23 69.25 8.72
N MET A 214 25.98 68.91 8.97
CA MET A 214 24.96 69.83 9.47
C MET A 214 25.32 70.37 10.86
N SER A 215 25.76 69.50 11.77
CA SER A 215 26.20 69.91 13.11
C SER A 215 27.40 70.88 13.07
N VAL A 216 28.36 70.64 12.17
CA VAL A 216 29.49 71.57 11.94
C VAL A 216 28.97 72.92 11.41
N MET A 217 28.00 72.92 10.51
CA MET A 217 27.41 74.14 9.96
C MET A 217 26.63 74.93 11.02
N GLU A 218 25.82 74.27 11.85
CA GLU A 218 25.12 74.88 12.98
C GLU A 218 26.08 75.59 13.93
N SER A 219 27.18 74.93 14.29
CA SER A 219 28.25 75.52 15.12
C SER A 219 28.90 76.74 14.44
N GLY A 220 29.06 76.69 13.11
CA GLY A 220 29.58 77.81 12.33
C GLY A 220 28.63 79.02 12.34
N VAL A 221 27.33 78.78 12.20
CA VAL A 221 26.29 79.81 12.27
C VAL A 221 26.24 80.45 13.66
N GLU A 222 26.30 79.65 14.72
CA GLU A 222 26.33 80.15 16.10
C GLU A 222 27.53 81.09 16.33
N ASN A 223 28.72 80.71 15.85
CA ASN A 223 29.90 81.58 15.90
C ASN A 223 29.72 82.89 15.12
N LEU A 224 29.09 82.85 13.95
CA LEU A 224 28.78 84.06 13.18
C LEU A 224 27.79 84.96 13.93
N GLN A 225 26.77 84.39 14.56
CA GLN A 225 25.79 85.10 15.39
C GLN A 225 26.49 85.87 16.53
N ILE A 226 27.42 85.21 17.22
CA ILE A 226 28.22 85.82 18.30
C ILE A 226 29.04 87.00 17.75
N ARG A 227 29.75 86.80 16.63
CA ARG A 227 30.55 87.86 16.00
C ARG A 227 29.68 89.04 15.54
N MET A 228 28.48 88.77 15.02
CA MET A 228 27.55 89.83 14.61
C MET A 228 27.09 90.64 15.82
N THR A 229 26.69 89.98 16.91
CA THR A 229 26.32 90.63 18.17
C THR A 229 27.46 91.52 18.70
N GLN A 230 28.71 91.04 18.59
CA GLN A 230 29.88 91.84 18.95
C GLN A 230 30.06 93.06 18.04
N VAL A 231 29.88 92.90 16.72
CA VAL A 231 29.94 94.02 15.77
C VAL A 231 28.85 95.05 16.05
N GLU A 232 27.61 94.62 16.27
CA GLU A 232 26.49 95.48 16.67
C GLU A 232 26.83 96.28 17.94
N SER A 233 27.32 95.61 18.99
CA SER A 233 27.74 96.29 20.22
C SER A 233 28.89 97.28 20.00
N ARG A 234 29.82 96.99 19.08
CA ARG A 234 30.90 97.91 18.73
C ARG A 234 30.37 99.13 17.99
N ILE A 235 29.40 98.95 17.09
CA ILE A 235 28.74 100.04 16.35
C ILE A 235 27.94 100.93 17.32
N GLU A 236 27.18 100.36 18.26
CA GLU A 236 26.46 101.13 19.30
C GLU A 236 27.40 101.97 20.17
N ASN A 237 28.60 101.45 20.46
CA ASN A 237 29.61 102.15 21.26
C ASN A 237 30.48 103.12 20.45
N ILE A 238 30.22 103.34 19.15
CA ILE A 238 30.82 104.45 18.43
C ILE A 238 30.13 105.74 18.90
N VAL A 239 30.57 106.23 20.06
CA VAL A 239 30.30 107.58 20.53
C VAL A 239 31.20 108.50 19.71
N ILE A 240 30.60 109.26 18.80
CA ILE A 240 31.34 110.24 18.02
C ILE A 240 31.52 111.51 18.85
N GLU A 241 32.45 111.46 19.80
CA GLU A 241 32.91 112.64 20.52
C GLU A 241 33.84 113.45 19.60
N ASN A 242 33.35 114.62 19.17
CA ASN A 242 34.01 115.59 18.28
C ASN A 242 34.18 115.13 16.83
N ILE A 243 33.04 115.08 16.13
CA ILE A 243 33.04 115.29 14.70
C ILE A 243 33.45 116.77 14.42
N TYR A 244 34.58 116.97 13.73
CA TYR A 244 34.87 118.21 13.00
C TYR A 244 34.68 117.87 11.52
N ILE A 245 33.54 118.27 10.93
CA ILE A 245 33.27 118.07 9.50
C ILE A 245 33.56 119.37 8.80
N GLU A 246 34.65 119.36 8.03
CA GLU A 246 35.02 120.51 7.20
C GLU A 246 34.23 120.54 5.89
N ASN A 247 33.73 119.39 5.40
CA ASN A 247 32.80 119.32 4.26
C ASN A 247 31.94 118.05 4.36
N ILE A 248 30.62 118.21 4.42
CA ILE A 248 29.64 117.11 4.34
C ILE A 248 28.98 117.17 2.96
N THR A 249 28.94 116.04 2.27
CA THR A 249 28.01 115.81 1.16
C THR A 249 27.12 114.65 1.58
N ILE A 250 25.83 114.92 1.77
CA ILE A 250 24.89 113.89 2.18
C ILE A 250 23.82 113.75 1.09
N GLU A 251 23.84 112.61 0.41
CA GLU A 251 22.76 112.18 -0.49
C GLU A 251 21.79 111.27 0.26
N ASN A 252 20.48 111.56 0.16
CA ASN A 252 19.37 110.73 0.63
C ASN A 252 19.31 110.41 2.14
N ILE A 253 19.03 111.41 2.97
CA ILE A 253 18.55 111.19 4.34
C ILE A 253 17.03 111.15 4.34
N THR A 254 16.43 110.04 4.79
CA THR A 254 15.01 110.04 5.15
C THR A 254 14.76 110.10 6.65
N ASN A 255 15.75 109.85 7.53
CA ASN A 255 15.57 109.90 9.00
C ASN A 255 16.90 110.09 9.76
N MET A 256 17.55 111.26 9.66
CA MET A 256 18.71 111.58 10.52
C MET A 256 18.28 112.64 11.53
N ILE A 257 18.30 112.29 12.83
CA ILE A 257 18.20 113.24 13.93
C ILE A 257 19.63 113.57 14.33
N ILE A 258 20.05 114.82 14.14
CA ILE A 258 21.38 115.28 14.55
C ILE A 258 21.22 116.24 15.73
N GLU A 259 21.61 115.81 16.92
CA GLU A 259 21.71 116.65 18.11
C GLU A 259 23.19 116.98 18.38
N ASN A 260 23.47 118.25 18.72
CA ASN A 260 24.79 118.80 19.08
C ASN A 260 25.87 118.89 17.98
N ILE A 261 25.62 119.65 16.90
CA ILE A 261 26.72 120.18 16.06
C ILE A 261 27.09 121.60 16.52
N THR A 262 28.34 121.80 16.95
CA THR A 262 28.84 123.10 17.41
C THR A 262 29.35 124.04 16.31
N SER A 263 29.60 123.54 15.10
CA SER A 263 29.86 124.37 13.90
C SER A 263 29.86 123.52 12.63
N VAL A 264 29.15 123.95 11.59
CA VAL A 264 29.26 123.42 10.22
C VAL A 264 29.70 124.55 9.29
N GLU A 265 30.79 124.35 8.57
CA GLU A 265 31.25 125.28 7.53
C GLU A 265 30.98 124.60 6.17
N ASN A 266 30.01 125.14 5.43
CA ASN A 266 29.51 124.67 4.13
C ASN A 266 28.69 123.37 4.12
N ILE A 267 27.38 123.50 3.88
CA ILE A 267 26.45 122.38 3.64
C ILE A 267 26.00 122.42 2.19
N TYR A 268 26.21 121.33 1.45
CA TYR A 268 25.62 121.10 0.14
C TYR A 268 24.55 120.01 0.27
N VAL A 269 23.28 120.34 0.01
CA VAL A 269 22.15 119.40 0.06
C VAL A 269 21.48 119.36 -1.30
N GLU A 270 21.34 118.16 -1.88
CA GLU A 270 20.56 117.93 -3.09
C GLU A 270 19.31 117.09 -2.79
N ASN A 271 18.15 117.53 -3.31
CA ASN A 271 16.81 116.92 -3.18
C ASN A 271 16.26 116.78 -1.75
N TYR A 272 15.59 117.83 -1.28
CA TYR A 272 14.95 117.86 0.04
C TYR A 272 13.49 118.32 -0.04
N TYR A 273 12.65 117.73 0.81
CA TYR A 273 11.33 118.26 1.18
C TYR A 273 11.47 118.75 2.62
N ILE A 274 11.39 120.07 2.82
CA ILE A 274 11.60 120.69 4.12
C ILE A 274 10.32 121.38 4.56
N GLU A 275 9.76 120.94 5.68
CA GLU A 275 8.72 121.68 6.40
C GLU A 275 9.38 122.41 7.59
N ASN A 276 9.21 123.74 7.63
CA ASN A 276 9.73 124.67 8.65
C ASN A 276 11.26 124.79 8.76
N ILE A 277 11.87 125.51 7.82
CA ILE A 277 13.24 126.01 7.98
C ILE A 277 13.32 127.49 7.61
N THR A 278 13.95 128.27 8.47
CA THR A 278 14.42 129.63 8.19
C THR A 278 15.90 129.55 7.85
N ILE A 279 16.27 129.83 6.60
CA ILE A 279 17.67 129.85 6.14
C ILE A 279 17.97 131.21 5.50
N GLU A 280 18.99 131.88 6.00
CA GLU A 280 19.63 133.04 5.36
C GLU A 280 20.74 132.54 4.42
N ASN A 281 20.55 132.78 3.12
CA ASN A 281 21.50 132.54 2.01
C ASN A 281 21.78 131.08 1.64
N ILE A 282 21.01 130.57 0.67
CA ILE A 282 21.38 129.39 -0.13
C ILE A 282 21.53 129.79 -1.60
N THR A 283 22.61 129.30 -2.21
CA THR A 283 22.83 129.27 -3.66
C THR A 283 22.70 127.80 -4.08
N VAL A 284 21.70 127.48 -4.92
CA VAL A 284 21.51 126.13 -5.48
C VAL A 284 22.00 126.13 -6.92
N GLU A 285 23.04 125.36 -7.23
CA GLU A 285 23.40 125.02 -8.61
C GLU A 285 23.37 123.50 -8.81
N ASN A 286 22.63 123.10 -9.84
CA ASN A 286 22.61 121.78 -10.49
C ASN A 286 22.21 120.57 -9.66
N THR A 287 20.90 120.37 -9.45
CA THR A 287 20.37 119.02 -9.25
C THR A 287 19.34 118.69 -10.33
N SER A 288 19.65 117.69 -11.14
CA SER A 288 18.70 117.01 -12.01
C SER A 288 18.52 115.59 -11.49
N VAL A 289 17.31 115.24 -11.04
CA VAL A 289 16.91 113.85 -10.79
C VAL A 289 15.78 113.47 -11.74
N TYR A 290 16.08 112.48 -12.59
CA TYR A 290 15.11 111.75 -13.39
C TYR A 290 14.88 110.39 -12.72
N TYR A 291 13.70 110.25 -12.12
CA TYR A 291 12.97 109.03 -11.77
C TYR A 291 12.94 108.03 -12.97
N ILE A 292 12.90 106.70 -12.91
CA ILE A 292 12.26 105.71 -12.00
C ILE A 292 12.85 104.30 -12.27
N THR A 293 12.83 103.48 -11.22
CA THR A 293 13.00 102.02 -11.06
C THR A 293 13.00 101.08 -12.29
N GLU A 294 13.93 100.11 -12.26
CA GLU A 294 13.64 98.68 -12.52
C GLU A 294 14.85 97.81 -12.11
N ASN A 295 14.75 97.08 -11.01
CA ASN A 295 15.65 95.97 -10.69
C ASN A 295 14.83 94.68 -10.68
N ILE A 296 14.68 94.10 -11.87
CA ILE A 296 14.26 92.72 -12.05
C ILE A 296 15.48 91.85 -11.75
N VAL A 297 15.37 91.05 -10.69
CA VAL A 297 16.28 89.94 -10.41
C VAL A 297 16.20 88.96 -11.58
N ILE A 298 17.28 88.83 -12.34
CA ILE A 298 17.47 87.72 -13.27
C ILE A 298 17.63 86.46 -12.40
N ILE A 299 16.57 85.66 -12.31
CA ILE A 299 16.70 84.25 -11.93
C ILE A 299 17.40 83.60 -13.13
N GLU A 300 18.66 83.22 -12.94
CA GLU A 300 19.34 82.28 -13.83
C GLU A 300 18.40 81.10 -14.09
N ARG A 301 18.18 80.77 -15.38
CA ARG A 301 17.42 79.59 -15.77
C ARG A 301 17.94 78.40 -14.97
N VAL A 302 17.16 77.93 -14.01
CA VAL A 302 17.40 76.65 -13.36
C VAL A 302 17.24 75.59 -14.44
N ASP A 303 18.37 75.03 -14.87
CA ASP A 303 18.40 73.92 -15.80
C ASP A 303 17.84 72.68 -15.12
N ILE A 304 16.53 72.48 -15.24
CA ILE A 304 15.82 71.30 -14.73
C ILE A 304 15.84 70.13 -15.72
N SER A 305 16.59 70.23 -16.83
CA SER A 305 16.61 69.20 -17.88
C SER A 305 17.11 67.85 -17.36
N GLU A 306 18.08 67.86 -16.43
CA GLU A 306 18.60 66.65 -15.79
C GLU A 306 17.52 65.95 -14.94
N ASN A 307 16.76 66.73 -14.16
CA ASN A 307 15.64 66.20 -13.38
C ASN A 307 14.52 65.66 -14.27
N ILE A 308 14.22 66.33 -15.38
CA ILE A 308 13.23 65.87 -16.36
C ILE A 308 13.68 64.54 -17.00
N ASN A 309 14.96 64.42 -17.38
CA ASN A 309 15.50 63.19 -17.95
C ASN A 309 15.51 62.04 -16.93
N MET A 310 15.81 62.33 -15.66
CA MET A 310 15.73 61.32 -14.60
C MET A 310 14.29 60.83 -14.42
N ILE A 311 13.31 61.74 -14.39
CA ILE A 311 11.89 61.41 -14.31
C ILE A 311 11.44 60.56 -15.50
N LEU A 312 11.87 60.90 -16.72
CA LEU A 312 11.54 60.12 -17.93
C LEU A 312 12.13 58.71 -17.86
N SER A 313 13.37 58.54 -17.39
CA SER A 313 14.00 57.23 -17.23
C SER A 313 13.28 56.35 -16.18
N LEU A 314 12.78 56.98 -15.11
CA LEU A 314 11.96 56.30 -14.10
C LEU A 314 10.61 55.88 -14.70
N PHE A 315 10.02 56.72 -15.56
CA PHE A 315 8.76 56.40 -16.24
C PHE A 315 8.90 55.22 -17.20
N ASP A 316 9.99 55.14 -17.95
CA ASP A 316 10.29 54.01 -18.84
C ASP A 316 10.53 52.71 -18.05
N ASN A 317 11.23 52.80 -16.92
CA ASN A 317 11.41 51.65 -16.03
C ASN A 317 10.07 51.17 -15.46
N LEU A 318 9.20 52.10 -15.06
CA LEU A 318 7.86 51.79 -14.57
C LEU A 318 7.03 51.11 -15.67
N LYS A 319 7.09 51.62 -16.90
CA LYS A 319 6.40 51.06 -18.05
C LYS A 319 6.83 49.63 -18.35
N ASN A 320 8.14 49.35 -18.38
CA ASN A 320 8.65 48.00 -18.58
C ASN A 320 8.19 47.02 -17.48
N LYS A 321 8.08 47.49 -16.23
CA LYS A 321 7.52 46.69 -15.14
C LYS A 321 6.03 46.42 -15.33
N VAL A 322 5.27 47.41 -15.80
CA VAL A 322 3.84 47.24 -16.14
C VAL A 322 3.67 46.23 -17.28
N ASP A 323 4.47 46.32 -18.34
CA ASP A 323 4.42 45.37 -19.46
C ASP A 323 4.75 43.93 -18.99
N THR A 324 5.71 43.79 -18.06
CA THR A 324 6.04 42.49 -17.46
C THR A 324 4.86 41.94 -16.64
N LEU A 325 4.16 42.81 -15.90
CA LEU A 325 2.97 42.42 -15.14
C LEU A 325 1.82 41.99 -16.06
N GLU A 326 1.61 42.65 -17.21
CA GLU A 326 0.60 42.24 -18.18
C GLU A 326 0.86 40.83 -18.75
N VAL A 327 2.12 40.49 -19.01
CA VAL A 327 2.51 39.13 -19.42
C VAL A 327 2.20 38.11 -18.32
N TRP A 328 2.48 38.45 -17.06
CA TRP A 328 2.17 37.57 -15.93
C TRP A 328 0.68 37.39 -15.72
N ILE A 329 -0.12 38.45 -15.84
CA ILE A 329 -1.59 38.39 -15.78
C ILE A 329 -2.11 37.46 -16.89
N SER A 330 -1.59 37.58 -18.11
CA SER A 330 -1.98 36.71 -19.22
C SER A 330 -1.64 35.23 -18.97
N ALA A 331 -0.51 34.96 -18.30
CA ALA A 331 -0.16 33.59 -17.90
C ALA A 331 -1.10 33.05 -16.81
N ILE A 332 -1.49 33.88 -15.84
CA ILE A 332 -2.47 33.53 -14.80
C ILE A 332 -3.83 33.22 -15.44
N ASP A 333 -4.31 34.04 -16.36
CA ASP A 333 -5.58 33.80 -17.07
C ASP A 333 -5.59 32.47 -17.82
N ASN A 334 -4.47 32.12 -18.47
CA ASN A 334 -4.34 30.82 -19.14
C ASN A 334 -4.41 29.65 -18.16
N ASN A 335 -3.78 29.78 -16.99
CA ASN A 335 -3.83 28.75 -15.94
C ASN A 335 -5.25 28.60 -15.36
N VAL A 336 -5.93 29.72 -15.07
CA VAL A 336 -7.32 29.73 -14.60
C VAL A 336 -8.24 29.05 -15.61
N ASN A 337 -8.05 29.31 -16.91
CA ASN A 337 -8.80 28.67 -17.97
C ASN A 337 -8.52 27.15 -18.07
N SER A 338 -7.29 26.71 -17.77
CA SER A 338 -6.97 25.28 -17.71
C SER A 338 -7.68 24.60 -16.53
N ILE A 339 -7.61 25.22 -15.34
CA ILE A 339 -8.28 24.73 -14.12
C ILE A 339 -9.80 24.63 -14.34
N ASN A 340 -10.42 25.62 -14.97
CA ASN A 340 -11.86 25.58 -15.29
C ASN A 340 -12.21 24.41 -16.22
N ARG A 341 -11.35 24.04 -17.18
CA ARG A 341 -11.59 22.88 -18.04
C ARG A 341 -11.52 21.57 -17.27
N GLU A 342 -10.59 21.44 -16.32
CA GLU A 342 -10.49 20.27 -15.45
C GLU A 342 -11.69 20.13 -14.52
N LEU A 343 -12.14 21.23 -13.90
CA LEU A 343 -13.36 21.27 -13.09
C LEU A 343 -14.59 20.78 -13.86
N ASN A 344 -14.78 21.28 -15.08
CA ASN A 344 -15.90 20.83 -15.94
C ASN A 344 -15.82 19.33 -16.29
N SER A 345 -14.60 18.79 -16.41
CA SER A 345 -14.38 17.34 -16.62
C SER A 345 -14.76 16.53 -15.37
N ILE A 346 -14.37 17.01 -14.19
CA ILE A 346 -14.73 16.39 -12.90
C ILE A 346 -16.25 16.38 -12.70
N ASP A 347 -16.93 17.50 -12.94
CA ASP A 347 -18.40 17.57 -12.83
C ASP A 347 -19.10 16.57 -13.77
N SER A 348 -18.58 16.42 -14.99
CA SER A 348 -19.10 15.45 -15.96
C SER A 348 -18.92 14.00 -15.48
N ARG A 349 -17.78 13.68 -14.85
CA ARG A 349 -17.53 12.36 -14.26
C ARG A 349 -18.42 12.11 -13.04
N LEU A 350 -18.60 13.11 -12.19
CA LEU A 350 -19.46 13.03 -11.00
C LEU A 350 -20.90 12.73 -11.40
N PHE A 351 -21.39 13.37 -12.47
CA PHE A 351 -22.71 13.10 -13.03
C PHE A 351 -22.91 11.63 -13.45
N VAL A 352 -21.90 10.99 -14.07
CA VAL A 352 -21.95 9.56 -14.44
C VAL A 352 -22.03 8.69 -13.19
N ILE A 353 -21.23 8.98 -12.16
CA ILE A 353 -21.25 8.26 -10.89
C ILE A 353 -22.62 8.39 -10.22
N GLU A 354 -23.21 9.59 -10.22
CA GLU A 354 -24.56 9.81 -9.69
C GLU A 354 -25.62 9.00 -10.44
N GLN A 355 -25.51 8.85 -11.78
CA GLN A 355 -26.43 7.98 -12.52
C GLN A 355 -26.21 6.50 -12.23
N MET A 356 -24.96 6.06 -11.99
CA MET A 356 -24.65 4.68 -11.60
C MET A 356 -25.15 4.33 -10.19
N LEU A 357 -25.13 5.30 -9.27
CA LEU A 357 -25.59 5.13 -7.88
C LEU A 357 -27.11 5.21 -7.72
N LYS A 358 -27.85 5.66 -8.74
CA LYS A 358 -29.31 5.55 -8.76
C LYS A 358 -29.71 4.09 -8.89
N VAL A 359 -29.85 3.44 -7.73
CA VAL A 359 -30.47 2.12 -7.62
C VAL A 359 -31.87 2.19 -8.24
N PRO A 360 -32.20 1.35 -9.23
CA PRO A 360 -33.52 1.35 -9.84
C PRO A 360 -34.60 1.17 -8.77
N SER A 361 -35.55 2.11 -8.70
CA SER A 361 -36.70 2.04 -7.82
C SER A 361 -37.56 0.83 -8.19
N GLY A 362 -37.31 -0.29 -7.51
CA GLY A 362 -37.96 -1.57 -7.81
C GLY A 362 -37.35 -2.80 -7.12
N PHE A 363 -36.20 -2.69 -6.45
CA PHE A 363 -35.63 -3.82 -5.72
C PHE A 363 -36.34 -4.05 -4.38
N PRO A 364 -36.84 -5.27 -4.11
CA PRO A 364 -37.40 -5.61 -2.81
C PRO A 364 -36.31 -5.56 -1.74
N SER A 365 -36.63 -4.95 -0.60
CA SER A 365 -35.74 -4.82 0.55
C SER A 365 -35.37 -6.20 1.10
N TYR A 366 -34.19 -6.70 0.76
CA TYR A 366 -33.61 -7.85 1.45
C TYR A 366 -32.94 -7.37 2.73
N THR A 367 -33.51 -7.74 3.88
CA THR A 367 -32.84 -7.63 5.18
C THR A 367 -31.76 -8.69 5.24
N VAL A 368 -30.56 -8.37 4.75
CA VAL A 368 -29.38 -9.23 4.89
C VAL A 368 -28.92 -9.12 6.34
N LYS A 369 -29.24 -10.13 7.16
CA LYS A 369 -28.49 -10.41 8.38
C LYS A 369 -27.11 -10.93 7.94
N VAL A 370 -26.15 -10.04 7.80
CA VAL A 370 -24.75 -10.41 7.59
C VAL A 370 -24.27 -11.08 8.88
N LYS A 371 -24.25 -12.41 8.90
CA LYS A 371 -23.38 -13.16 9.79
C LYS A 371 -22.00 -13.03 9.16
N LEU A 372 -21.15 -12.16 9.70
CA LEU A 372 -19.74 -12.09 9.34
C LEU A 372 -19.12 -13.45 9.73
N VAL A 373 -19.00 -14.33 8.73
CA VAL A 373 -18.09 -15.47 8.76
C VAL A 373 -17.01 -15.08 7.77
N ASP A 374 -16.05 -14.32 8.27
CA ASP A 374 -14.75 -14.17 7.62
C ASP A 374 -13.74 -14.81 8.56
N GLU A 375 -13.30 -16.02 8.20
CA GLU A 375 -12.34 -16.80 8.97
C GLU A 375 -10.89 -16.33 8.74
N ASN A 376 -10.65 -15.31 7.89
CA ASN A 376 -9.28 -14.90 7.53
C ASN A 376 -8.94 -13.43 7.85
N PHE A 377 -9.79 -12.69 8.56
CA PHE A 377 -9.48 -11.33 9.02
C PHE A 377 -9.04 -11.23 10.48
N ASN A 378 -9.03 -12.36 11.21
CA ASN A 378 -8.51 -12.43 12.59
C ASN A 378 -7.02 -12.82 12.69
N ASP A 379 -6.37 -13.21 11.58
CA ASP A 379 -4.99 -13.71 11.63
C ASP A 379 -3.92 -12.60 11.65
N ILE A 380 -4.28 -11.34 11.42
CA ILE A 380 -3.34 -10.20 11.54
C ILE A 380 -3.41 -9.52 12.92
N ILE A 381 -4.43 -9.82 13.73
CA ILE A 381 -4.51 -9.40 15.16
C ILE A 381 -4.32 -10.62 16.10
N GLY A 382 -3.95 -11.77 15.53
CA GLY A 382 -3.49 -12.95 16.27
C GLY A 382 -2.02 -12.88 16.70
N GLU A 383 -1.25 -11.89 16.24
CA GLU A 383 0.07 -11.60 16.77
C GLU A 383 -0.07 -10.97 18.15
N LYS A 384 0.15 -11.78 19.19
CA LYS A 384 0.43 -11.25 20.53
C LYS A 384 1.67 -10.37 20.43
N ILE A 385 1.47 -9.06 20.38
CA ILE A 385 2.55 -8.09 20.60
C ILE A 385 2.98 -8.22 22.06
N TRP A 386 4.05 -8.98 22.30
CA TRP A 386 4.68 -9.06 23.61
C TRP A 386 5.59 -7.85 23.79
N LEU A 387 5.07 -6.80 24.45
CA LEU A 387 5.89 -5.69 24.94
C LEU A 387 6.64 -6.15 26.20
N ILE A 388 7.89 -6.57 26.04
CA ILE A 388 8.76 -7.00 27.15
C ILE A 388 9.69 -5.84 27.52
N MET A 389 9.59 -5.36 28.76
CA MET A 389 10.46 -4.29 29.26
C MET A 389 11.85 -4.83 29.65
N ALA A 390 12.88 -3.98 29.51
CA ALA A 390 14.31 -4.28 29.70
C ALA A 390 14.74 -4.80 31.10
N ASN A 391 13.80 -5.00 32.04
CA ASN A 391 14.05 -5.51 33.38
C ASN A 391 13.64 -6.99 33.59
N GLY A 392 13.38 -7.74 32.51
CA GLY A 392 13.22 -9.20 32.55
C GLY A 392 11.92 -9.70 33.20
N ARG A 393 10.84 -8.90 33.20
CA ARG A 393 9.51 -9.33 33.66
C ARG A 393 8.51 -9.38 32.50
N ILE A 394 7.93 -10.57 32.29
CA ILE A 394 6.80 -10.80 31.38
C ILE A 394 5.53 -10.27 32.07
N LEU A 395 4.78 -9.42 31.37
CA LEU A 395 3.45 -8.98 31.79
C LEU A 395 2.43 -10.06 31.41
N GLU A 396 2.25 -11.08 32.26
CA GLU A 396 1.00 -11.84 32.26
C GLU A 396 -0.02 -11.07 33.11
N SER A 397 -0.82 -10.24 32.45
CA SER A 397 -1.94 -9.55 33.09
C SER A 397 -3.12 -10.52 33.20
N THR A 398 -3.44 -10.92 34.43
CA THR A 398 -4.75 -11.50 34.81
C THR A 398 -5.77 -10.41 35.18
N THR A 399 -5.44 -9.14 34.98
CA THR A 399 -6.31 -7.96 35.21
C THR A 399 -6.18 -6.96 34.05
N PRO A 400 -7.28 -6.55 33.40
CA PRO A 400 -7.22 -5.88 32.09
C PRO A 400 -6.36 -4.62 32.14
N ALA A 401 -5.30 -4.57 31.34
CA ALA A 401 -4.64 -3.31 31.02
C ALA A 401 -5.64 -2.45 30.24
N VAL A 402 -5.94 -1.26 30.75
CA VAL A 402 -6.85 -0.31 30.09
C VAL A 402 -6.07 0.37 28.96
N PHE A 403 -6.43 0.06 27.71
CA PHE A 403 -5.95 0.80 26.55
C PHE A 403 -6.70 2.13 26.47
N ASP A 404 -6.11 3.18 27.03
CA ASP A 404 -6.62 4.55 26.89
C ASP A 404 -6.23 5.09 25.51
N ASN A 405 -7.17 5.02 24.55
CA ASN A 405 -7.10 5.59 23.19
C ASN A 405 -6.03 5.03 22.24
N VAL A 406 -6.50 4.27 21.25
CA VAL A 406 -5.77 4.02 20.01
C VAL A 406 -6.18 5.11 19.01
N ILE A 407 -5.32 6.12 18.85
CA ILE A 407 -5.38 7.05 17.70
C ILE A 407 -4.31 6.56 16.74
N ALA A 408 -4.62 6.53 15.44
CA ALA A 408 -3.93 5.74 14.39
C ALA A 408 -2.39 5.79 14.32
N ASP A 409 -1.71 6.68 15.05
CA ASP A 409 -0.25 6.84 15.06
C ASP A 409 0.40 6.81 16.47
N LYS A 410 -0.38 6.53 17.54
CA LYS A 410 0.09 6.59 18.93
C LYS A 410 -0.53 5.50 19.81
N VAL A 411 0.33 4.75 20.50
CA VAL A 411 -0.07 3.77 21.54
C VAL A 411 0.46 4.24 22.89
N VAL A 412 -0.42 4.38 23.88
CA VAL A 412 -0.06 4.74 25.25
C VAL A 412 -0.28 3.54 26.17
N VAL A 413 0.77 3.12 26.87
CA VAL A 413 0.71 2.02 27.85
C VAL A 413 1.02 2.58 29.24
N ARG A 414 0.15 2.32 30.20
CA ARG A 414 0.37 2.65 31.62
C ARG A 414 0.68 1.40 32.42
N TYR A 415 1.74 1.45 33.22
CA TYR A 415 2.09 0.39 34.16
C TYR A 415 2.49 1.01 35.51
N GLY A 416 1.60 0.92 36.50
CA GLY A 416 1.73 1.69 37.74
C GLY A 416 1.65 3.20 37.46
N ASP A 417 2.57 3.96 38.04
CA ASP A 417 2.69 5.42 37.83
C ASP A 417 3.45 5.80 36.55
N LEU A 418 3.96 4.80 35.81
CA LEU A 418 4.78 5.01 34.62
C LEU A 418 3.90 5.07 33.36
N ARG A 419 4.15 6.08 32.52
CA ARG A 419 3.48 6.29 31.24
C ARG A 419 4.50 6.08 30.11
N TYR A 420 4.21 5.13 29.24
CA TYR A 420 4.97 4.86 28.03
C TYR A 420 4.17 5.32 26.83
N GLU A 421 4.77 6.15 25.99
CA GLU A 421 4.18 6.54 24.71
C GLU A 421 5.03 5.99 23.56
N PHE A 422 4.36 5.30 22.64
CA PHE A 422 4.92 4.77 21.42
C PHE A 422 4.32 5.53 20.25
N VAL A 423 5.18 6.16 19.45
CA VAL A 423 4.78 6.84 18.21
C VAL A 423 5.30 6.01 17.04
N LEU A 424 4.39 5.55 16.19
CA LEU A 424 4.71 4.81 14.97
C LEU A 424 4.80 5.80 13.83
N ASN A 425 5.97 5.88 13.18
CA ASN A 425 6.10 6.64 11.94
C ASN A 425 5.66 5.74 10.77
N LYS A 426 4.65 6.18 10.00
CA LYS A 426 4.07 5.44 8.87
C LYS A 426 5.09 5.06 7.78
N ASP A 427 6.21 5.77 7.72
CA ASP A 427 7.24 5.58 6.69
C ASP A 427 8.60 5.08 7.21
N ALA A 428 8.76 4.74 8.50
CA ALA A 428 10.07 4.35 9.02
C ALA A 428 10.06 3.33 10.18
N ASN A 429 11.01 2.39 10.11
CA ASN A 429 11.41 1.38 11.10
C ASN A 429 11.97 1.97 12.42
N ILE A 430 11.38 3.05 12.93
CA ILE A 430 11.82 3.76 14.13
C ILE A 430 10.66 3.80 15.14
N LEU A 431 10.87 3.16 16.30
CA LEU A 431 9.95 3.20 17.42
C LEU A 431 10.52 4.18 18.45
N ILE A 432 9.85 5.31 18.66
CA ILE A 432 10.24 6.26 19.70
C ILE A 432 9.53 5.84 20.98
N MET A 433 10.29 5.34 21.95
CA MET A 433 9.77 5.08 23.29
C MET A 433 9.98 6.32 24.15
N ILE A 434 8.89 6.94 24.59
CA ILE A 434 8.95 8.04 25.56
C ILE A 434 8.72 7.43 26.95
N LYS A 435 9.79 7.31 27.72
CA LYS A 435 9.73 6.94 29.14
C LYS A 435 10.03 8.17 29.99
N ASP A 436 9.11 8.57 30.85
CA ASP A 436 9.27 9.72 31.76
C ASP A 436 9.65 11.03 31.04
N ASN A 437 9.05 11.30 29.86
CA ASN A 437 9.38 12.42 28.97
C ASN A 437 10.79 12.42 28.36
N ILE A 438 11.53 11.31 28.44
CA ILE A 438 12.82 11.17 27.77
C ILE A 438 12.61 10.29 26.51
N PRO A 439 12.71 10.86 25.30
CA PRO A 439 12.61 10.08 24.07
C PRO A 439 13.86 9.20 23.93
N GLN A 440 13.66 7.89 23.90
CA GLN A 440 14.68 6.93 23.49
C GLN A 440 14.38 6.51 22.04
N VAL A 441 15.35 6.76 21.16
CA VAL A 441 15.34 6.24 19.80
C VAL A 441 15.69 4.76 19.88
N MET A 442 14.76 3.90 19.49
CA MET A 442 15.04 2.49 19.32
C MET A 442 15.20 2.17 17.83
N THR A 443 16.17 1.33 17.55
CA THR A 443 16.44 0.85 16.19
C THR A 443 15.96 -0.59 16.08
N MET A 444 15.23 -0.87 15.00
CA MET A 444 14.85 -2.23 14.64
C MET A 444 16.08 -2.98 14.14
N VAL A 445 16.36 -4.11 14.78
CA VAL A 445 17.40 -5.06 14.36
C VAL A 445 16.72 -6.36 13.99
N ARG A 446 16.89 -6.78 12.74
CA ARG A 446 16.45 -8.11 12.29
C ARG A 446 17.63 -9.06 12.39
N ILE A 447 17.48 -10.08 13.23
CA ILE A 447 18.48 -11.12 13.41
C ILE A 447 17.98 -12.37 12.69
N ASN A 448 18.66 -12.75 11.62
CA ASN A 448 18.40 -14.02 10.96
C ASN A 448 19.09 -15.13 11.75
N VAL A 449 18.30 -16.08 12.26
CA VAL A 449 18.76 -17.19 13.07
C VAL A 449 18.23 -18.48 12.45
N GLN A 450 19.13 -19.39 12.06
CA GLN A 450 18.73 -20.74 11.71
C GLN A 450 18.40 -21.52 12.99
N LEU A 451 17.15 -21.42 13.42
CA LEU A 451 16.64 -22.16 14.56
C LEU A 451 16.55 -23.65 14.22
N LYS A 452 17.00 -24.50 15.15
CA LYS A 452 16.85 -25.95 15.03
C LYS A 452 15.60 -26.48 15.72
N ASP A 453 15.10 -25.72 16.70
CA ASP A 453 13.86 -25.99 17.43
C ASP A 453 13.03 -24.70 17.46
N ASP A 454 11.70 -24.82 17.58
CA ASP A 454 10.73 -23.70 17.60
C ASP A 454 10.88 -22.75 18.82
N VAL A 455 11.87 -22.99 19.68
CA VAL A 455 12.16 -22.23 20.90
C VAL A 455 13.57 -21.68 20.86
N ALA A 456 13.67 -20.36 21.05
CA ALA A 456 14.93 -19.66 21.21
C ALA A 456 14.96 -18.91 22.55
N GLU A 457 16.01 -19.14 23.35
CA GLU A 457 16.35 -18.29 24.49
C GLU A 457 17.31 -17.21 24.01
N ILE A 458 16.89 -15.95 24.08
CA ILE A 458 17.72 -14.80 23.72
C ILE A 458 18.09 -14.06 24.98
N ILE A 459 19.38 -13.78 25.16
CA ILE A 459 19.90 -13.03 26.28
C ILE A 459 20.48 -11.73 25.74
N VAL A 460 19.87 -10.60 26.10
CA VAL A 460 20.34 -9.26 25.72
C VAL A 460 20.88 -8.57 26.96
N ASP A 461 22.17 -8.24 26.97
CA ASP A 461 22.87 -7.61 28.10
C ASP A 461 22.65 -8.32 29.45
N GLY A 462 22.60 -9.65 29.42
CA GLY A 462 22.35 -10.49 30.60
C GLY A 462 20.88 -10.63 31.01
N GLY A 463 19.96 -9.91 30.35
CA GLY A 463 18.51 -10.11 30.49
C GLY A 463 18.05 -11.30 29.65
N LYS A 464 17.38 -12.28 30.27
CA LYS A 464 16.91 -13.50 29.60
C LYS A 464 15.48 -13.34 29.07
N TYR A 465 15.29 -13.66 27.79
CA TYR A 465 14.02 -13.60 27.07
C TYR A 465 13.78 -14.93 26.33
N ILE A 466 12.55 -15.43 26.31
CA ILE A 466 12.20 -16.69 25.66
C ILE A 466 11.21 -16.39 24.54
N PHE A 467 11.55 -16.79 23.32
CA PHE A 467 10.73 -16.59 22.13
C PHE A 467 10.31 -17.93 21.53
N TRP A 468 9.08 -17.96 21.03
CA TRP A 468 8.54 -19.03 20.22
C TRP A 468 8.32 -18.45 18.82
N THR A 469 9.00 -18.98 17.81
CA THR A 469 8.81 -18.53 16.43
C THR A 469 9.00 -19.70 15.48
N THR A 470 8.15 -19.76 14.46
CA THR A 470 8.28 -20.71 13.33
C THR A 470 9.07 -20.11 12.17
N GLU A 471 9.52 -18.86 12.31
CA GLU A 471 10.25 -18.11 11.28
C GLU A 471 11.76 -18.11 11.55
N ASN A 472 12.56 -18.07 10.49
CA ASN A 472 14.03 -18.09 10.55
C ASN A 472 14.66 -16.75 10.96
N TYR A 473 13.88 -15.84 11.53
CA TYR A 473 14.35 -14.53 11.96
C TYR A 473 13.62 -14.04 13.20
N ILE A 474 14.28 -13.16 13.94
CA ILE A 474 13.76 -12.53 15.15
C ILE A 474 14.00 -11.03 15.01
N THR A 475 12.95 -10.24 15.23
CA THR A 475 13.03 -8.78 15.19
C THR A 475 13.06 -8.24 16.61
N ILE A 476 14.12 -7.52 16.97
CA ILE A 476 14.30 -6.93 18.30
C ILE A 476 14.50 -5.42 18.14
N TRP A 477 13.91 -4.64 19.03
CA TRP A 477 14.14 -3.21 19.13
C TRP A 477 15.15 -2.93 20.23
N LEU A 478 16.27 -2.31 19.87
CA LEU A 478 17.35 -2.01 20.81
C LEU A 478 17.57 -0.48 20.88
N PRO A 479 17.91 0.05 22.06
CA PRO A 479 18.41 1.41 22.17
C PRO A 479 19.66 1.63 21.29
N VAL A 480 19.97 2.89 20.98
CA VAL A 480 21.25 3.26 20.37
C VAL A 480 22.37 2.99 21.39
N GLY A 481 23.28 2.07 21.07
CA GLY A 481 24.35 1.62 21.98
C GLY A 481 24.91 0.25 21.62
N GLU A 482 25.99 -0.18 22.26
CA GLU A 482 26.48 -1.56 22.14
C GLU A 482 25.70 -2.50 23.04
N HIS A 483 25.19 -3.59 22.47
CA HIS A 483 24.41 -4.61 23.12
C HIS A 483 25.00 -5.98 22.80
N THR A 484 25.14 -6.84 23.81
CA THR A 484 25.55 -8.23 23.61
C THR A 484 24.31 -9.11 23.56
N ILE A 485 24.16 -9.86 22.47
CA ILE A 485 23.04 -10.76 22.22
C ILE A 485 23.57 -12.18 22.14
N GLU A 486 23.15 -13.02 23.09
CA GLU A 486 23.40 -14.46 23.08
C GLU A 486 22.09 -15.19 22.72
N VAL A 487 22.10 -15.96 21.64
CA VAL A 487 20.95 -16.78 21.21
C VAL A 487 21.24 -18.24 21.47
N LYS A 488 20.35 -18.92 22.20
CA LYS A 488 20.40 -20.36 22.52
C LYS A 488 19.18 -21.07 21.96
N SER A 489 19.39 -22.11 21.14
CA SER A 489 18.32 -22.97 20.62
C SER A 489 18.84 -24.39 20.41
N GLY A 490 18.10 -25.40 20.89
CA GLY A 490 18.43 -26.82 20.67
C GLY A 490 19.82 -27.29 21.10
N GLY A 491 20.42 -26.70 22.13
CA GLY A 491 21.79 -27.00 22.58
C GLY A 491 22.90 -26.35 21.74
N TYR A 492 22.53 -25.41 20.87
CA TYR A 492 23.44 -24.50 20.18
C TYR A 492 23.39 -23.12 20.83
N SER A 493 24.51 -22.40 20.80
CA SER A 493 24.61 -21.02 21.27
C SER A 493 25.44 -20.19 20.30
N GLY A 494 25.00 -18.98 19.99
CA GLY A 494 25.78 -17.97 19.27
C GLY A 494 25.72 -16.66 20.03
N GLU A 495 26.85 -15.96 20.12
CA GLU A 495 26.94 -14.64 20.74
C GLU A 495 27.36 -13.62 19.68
N MET A 496 26.70 -12.47 19.66
CA MET A 496 27.13 -11.34 18.86
C MET A 496 27.01 -10.03 19.63
N THR A 497 27.91 -9.10 19.33
CA THR A 497 27.80 -7.72 19.81
C THR A 497 27.21 -6.88 18.67
N LEU A 498 26.12 -6.18 18.95
CA LEU A 498 25.48 -5.27 18.02
C LEU A 498 25.60 -3.84 18.52
N THR A 499 25.98 -2.94 17.63
CA THR A 499 25.89 -1.50 17.88
C THR A 499 24.59 -1.01 17.26
N GLY A 500 23.62 -0.60 18.07
CA GLY A 500 22.40 0.04 17.60
C GLY A 500 22.76 1.35 16.90
N THR A 501 22.71 1.35 15.56
CA THR A 501 22.89 2.56 14.73
C THR A 501 21.54 3.21 14.47
N HIS A 502 21.46 4.39 13.87
CA HIS A 502 20.17 5.02 13.53
C HIS A 502 19.45 4.38 12.33
N GLU A 503 20.09 3.40 11.68
CA GLU A 503 19.54 2.71 10.51
C GLU A 503 19.23 1.24 10.85
N PRO A 504 18.14 0.67 10.30
CA PRO A 504 17.83 -0.74 10.48
C PRO A 504 18.99 -1.58 9.96
N THR A 505 19.45 -2.54 10.76
CA THR A 505 20.51 -3.46 10.36
C THR A 505 20.00 -4.88 10.36
N GLU A 506 20.33 -5.61 9.29
CA GLU A 506 20.09 -7.04 9.18
C GLU A 506 21.39 -7.78 9.49
N GLN A 507 21.33 -8.68 10.46
CA GLN A 507 22.50 -9.32 11.03
C GLN A 507 22.29 -10.83 11.11
N TYR A 508 23.37 -11.58 10.92
CA TYR A 508 23.33 -13.04 10.88
C TYR A 508 24.14 -13.61 12.04
N ILE A 509 23.51 -14.47 12.85
CA ILE A 509 24.19 -15.22 13.91
C ILE A 509 24.25 -16.68 13.52
N GLU A 510 25.46 -17.20 13.35
CA GLU A 510 25.68 -18.63 13.17
C GLU A 510 25.72 -19.31 14.56
N LEU A 511 24.77 -20.21 14.79
CA LEU A 511 24.69 -20.94 16.06
C LEU A 511 25.72 -22.08 16.05
N GLN A 512 26.71 -22.01 16.94
CA GLN A 512 27.66 -23.10 17.13
C GLN A 512 27.12 -24.08 18.17
N LYS A 513 27.34 -25.37 17.92
CA LYS A 513 26.98 -26.40 18.91
C LYS A 513 27.83 -26.13 20.14
N ALA A 514 27.21 -25.91 21.30
CA ALA A 514 27.98 -25.85 22.53
C ALA A 514 28.71 -27.20 22.63
N GLU A 515 30.04 -27.19 22.43
CA GLU A 515 30.86 -28.38 22.55
C GLU A 515 30.84 -28.80 24.00
N GLY A 516 29.81 -29.57 24.37
CA GLY A 516 29.81 -30.32 25.61
C GLY A 516 31.09 -31.15 25.59
N ILE A 517 31.95 -30.89 26.58
CA ILE A 517 33.20 -31.61 26.88
C ILE A 517 33.11 -33.01 26.28
N SER A 518 33.89 -33.26 25.22
CA SER A 518 33.75 -34.48 24.41
C SER A 518 33.68 -35.71 25.32
N MET A 519 32.91 -36.73 24.93
CA MET A 519 32.80 -37.97 25.72
C MET A 519 34.20 -38.54 26.04
N THR A 520 35.16 -38.35 25.13
CA THR A 520 36.58 -38.63 25.29
C THR A 520 37.20 -37.87 26.47
N THR A 521 36.93 -36.57 26.59
CA THR A 521 37.42 -35.71 27.68
C THR A 521 36.75 -36.04 29.02
N LYS A 522 35.46 -36.41 29.02
CA LYS A 522 34.76 -36.91 30.23
C LYS A 522 35.33 -38.26 30.69
N ILE A 523 35.65 -39.16 29.75
CA ILE A 523 36.33 -40.43 30.04
C ILE A 523 37.73 -40.19 30.60
N LEU A 524 38.49 -39.24 30.04
CA LEU A 524 39.81 -38.87 30.55
C LEU A 524 39.74 -38.31 31.98
N LEU A 525 38.74 -37.47 32.27
CA LEU A 525 38.50 -36.91 33.61
C LEU A 525 38.09 -38.02 34.61
N ALA A 526 37.23 -38.95 34.20
CA ALA A 526 36.85 -40.09 35.03
C ALA A 526 38.04 -41.03 35.31
N LEU A 527 38.88 -41.31 34.32
CA LEU A 527 40.09 -42.13 34.47
C LEU A 527 41.13 -41.47 35.38
N SER A 528 41.31 -40.15 35.28
CA SER A 528 42.23 -39.41 36.16
C SER A 528 41.73 -39.35 37.61
N ILE A 529 40.42 -39.20 37.83
CA ILE A 529 39.81 -39.32 39.17
C ILE A 529 39.99 -40.74 39.73
N MET A 530 39.78 -41.78 38.90
CA MET A 530 39.97 -43.18 39.31
C MET A 530 41.44 -43.48 39.66
N ALA A 531 42.39 -42.94 38.89
CA ALA A 531 43.82 -43.06 39.18
C ALA A 531 44.19 -42.38 40.51
N LEU A 532 43.61 -41.20 40.78
CA LEU A 532 43.81 -40.49 42.05
C LEU A 532 43.25 -41.30 43.23
N LEU A 533 42.06 -41.87 43.09
CA LEU A 533 41.45 -42.73 44.11
C LEU A 533 42.24 -44.02 44.34
N MET A 534 42.80 -44.63 43.28
CA MET A 534 43.71 -45.77 43.43
C MET A 534 44.99 -45.39 44.17
N LEU A 535 45.59 -44.23 43.87
CA LEU A 535 46.78 -43.74 44.59
C LEU A 535 46.46 -43.48 46.07
N VAL A 536 45.29 -42.92 46.37
CA VAL A 536 44.82 -42.73 47.75
C VAL A 536 44.59 -44.09 48.44
N ALA A 537 43.98 -45.06 47.76
CA ALA A 537 43.79 -46.41 48.29
C ALA A 537 45.12 -47.14 48.54
N ILE A 538 46.10 -46.99 47.64
CA ILE A 538 47.46 -47.52 47.80
C ILE A 538 48.17 -46.83 48.98
N ALA A 539 48.02 -45.51 49.13
CA ALA A 539 48.58 -44.78 50.26
C ALA A 539 47.95 -45.23 51.60
N ILE A 540 46.63 -45.43 51.65
CA ILE A 540 45.91 -45.96 52.81
C ILE A 540 46.33 -47.40 53.11
N SER A 541 46.50 -48.23 52.07
CA SER A 541 47.00 -49.61 52.17
C SER A 541 48.42 -49.67 52.74
N LYS A 542 49.35 -48.86 52.21
CA LYS A 542 50.72 -48.74 52.73
C LYS A 542 50.73 -48.24 54.17
N ARG A 543 49.87 -47.26 54.50
CA ARG A 543 49.72 -46.75 55.87
C ARG A 543 49.21 -47.85 56.82
N ARG A 544 48.22 -48.65 56.43
CA ARG A 544 47.76 -49.82 57.20
C ARG A 544 48.84 -50.90 57.36
N ARG A 545 49.68 -51.14 56.34
CA ARG A 545 50.81 -52.08 56.42
C ARG A 545 51.90 -51.58 57.37
N TYR A 546 52.15 -50.26 57.39
CA TYR A 546 53.09 -49.64 58.33
C TYR A 546 52.62 -49.78 59.79
N TYR A 547 51.32 -49.67 60.06
CA TYR A 547 50.79 -49.88 61.41
C TYR A 547 50.75 -51.36 61.82
N ARG A 548 50.66 -52.31 60.89
CA ARG A 548 50.72 -53.76 61.19
C ARG A 548 52.14 -54.30 61.40
N LEU A 549 53.18 -53.59 60.99
CA LEU A 549 54.58 -53.98 61.24
C LEU A 549 55.18 -53.33 62.50
N ARG A 550 54.40 -52.47 63.18
CA ARG A 550 54.79 -51.80 64.43
C ARG A 550 54.09 -52.38 65.67
N TRP A 551 53.26 -53.39 65.46
CA TRP A 551 52.81 -54.38 66.44
C TRP A 551 53.53 -55.69 66.10
#